data_AF-A0A5P2VVL2-F1
#
_entry.id   AF-A0A5P2VVL2-F1
#
_cell.length_a   1.000
_cell.length_b   1.000
_cell.length_c   1.000
_cell.angle_alpha   90.00
_cell.angle_beta   90.00
_cell.angle_gamma   90.00
#
_symmetry.space_group_name_H-M   'P 1'
#
loop_
_entity.id
_entity.type
_entity.pdbx_description
1 polymer ?
#
loop_
_entity_poly.entity_id
_entity_poly.type
_entity_poly.pdbx_seq_one_letter_code
_entity_poly.pdbx_strand_id
1 'polypeptide(L)'
;MEHILGRPLSQRWPTGAWAPGTRVTVVRDPGWDGPWQAEFAGTIDAMGAPEPNEHAQALDGELLYWVTFDTPQYDTGGDGPYRKAQIWGRYLRTEL
;
A
#
# COMPACT_ATOMS: atom_id res chain seq x y z
N MET A 1 21.98 22.77 9.41
CA MET A 1 21.82 21.47 8.71
C MET A 1 20.70 20.74 9.43
N GLU A 2 19.50 20.74 8.86
CA GLU A 2 18.38 19.96 9.40
C GLU A 2 18.54 18.52 8.93
N HIS A 3 18.81 17.60 9.85
CA HIS A 3 18.74 16.18 9.59
C HIS A 3 17.27 15.78 9.66
N ILE A 4 16.61 15.63 8.51
CA ILE A 4 15.34 14.89 8.45
C ILE A 4 15.69 13.43 8.71
N LEU A 5 15.63 13.00 9.97
CA LEU A 5 15.72 11.60 10.35
C LEU A 5 14.37 10.94 10.03
N GLY A 6 14.18 10.56 8.77
CA GLY A 6 13.11 9.63 8.42
C GLY A 6 13.27 8.34 9.23
N ARG A 7 12.17 7.73 9.69
CA ARG A 7 12.26 6.41 10.36
C ARG A 7 12.87 5.41 9.37
N PRO A 8 13.82 4.56 9.79
CA PRO A 8 14.25 3.45 8.96
C PRO A 8 13.06 2.52 8.70
N LEU A 9 12.81 2.17 7.44
CA LEU A 9 11.77 1.22 7.07
C LEU A 9 12.19 -0.19 7.51
N SER A 10 11.26 -0.95 8.09
CA SER A 10 11.52 -2.36 8.40
C SER A 10 11.94 -3.11 7.15
N GLN A 11 12.97 -3.95 7.28
CA GLN A 11 13.44 -4.85 6.23
C GLN A 11 13.12 -6.32 6.54
N ARG A 12 12.55 -6.60 7.72
CA ARG A 12 12.19 -7.96 8.12
C ARG A 12 10.80 -8.29 7.56
N TRP A 13 10.77 -9.10 6.51
CA TRP A 13 9.53 -9.53 5.89
C TRP A 13 8.71 -10.43 6.84
N PRO A 14 7.45 -10.10 7.15
CA PRO A 14 6.60 -10.97 7.97
C PRO A 14 6.30 -12.30 7.27
N THR A 15 6.30 -13.39 8.04
CA THR A 15 5.89 -14.72 7.53
C THR A 15 4.45 -14.66 7.03
N GLY A 16 4.20 -15.17 5.82
CA GLY A 16 2.88 -15.20 5.21
C GLY A 16 2.46 -13.89 4.52
N ALA A 17 3.24 -12.82 4.63
CA ALA A 17 3.01 -11.62 3.83
C ALA A 17 3.38 -11.85 2.36
N TRP A 18 2.66 -11.22 1.44
CA TRP A 18 3.03 -11.24 0.02
C TRP A 18 4.45 -10.74 -0.21
N ALA A 19 5.19 -11.44 -1.06
CA ALA A 19 6.58 -11.13 -1.37
C ALA A 19 6.69 -9.88 -2.26
N PRO A 20 7.84 -9.18 -2.27
CA PRO A 20 8.12 -8.20 -3.30
C PRO A 20 7.95 -8.80 -4.70
N GLY A 21 7.44 -8.02 -5.64
CA GLY A 21 7.13 -8.50 -7.00
C GLY A 21 5.75 -9.14 -7.14
N THR A 22 5.03 -9.39 -6.05
CA THR A 22 3.66 -9.91 -6.11
C THR A 22 2.75 -8.91 -6.83
N ARG A 23 2.00 -9.39 -7.82
CA ARG A 23 1.02 -8.61 -8.58
C ARG A 23 -0.26 -8.44 -7.80
N VAL A 24 -0.74 -7.21 -7.73
CA VAL A 24 -1.94 -6.86 -6.97
C VAL A 24 -2.80 -5.86 -7.74
N THR A 25 -4.10 -5.90 -7.47
CA THR A 25 -5.04 -4.82 -7.79
C THR A 25 -5.38 -4.09 -6.50
N VAL A 26 -5.25 -2.75 -6.52
CA VAL A 26 -5.81 -1.87 -5.49
C VAL A 26 -7.31 -1.75 -5.75
N VAL A 27 -8.12 -2.17 -4.78
CA VAL A 27 -9.59 -2.22 -4.89
C VAL A 27 -10.25 -1.17 -4.00
N ARG A 28 -11.50 -0.80 -4.33
CA ARG A 28 -12.29 0.11 -3.50
C ARG A 28 -12.84 -0.58 -2.26
N ASP A 29 -13.12 0.21 -1.24
CA ASP A 29 -13.93 -0.25 -0.11
C ASP A 29 -15.40 -0.36 -0.56
N PRO A 30 -16.14 -1.43 -0.22
CA PRO A 30 -17.55 -1.54 -0.60
C PRO A 30 -18.47 -0.49 0.06
N GLY A 31 -18.06 0.07 1.20
CA GLY A 31 -18.83 1.08 1.95
C GLY A 31 -18.33 2.51 1.74
N TRP A 32 -17.23 2.71 1.03
CA TRP A 32 -16.64 4.02 0.76
C TRP A 32 -15.77 3.97 -0.49
N ASP A 33 -15.79 5.01 -1.33
CA ASP A 33 -15.00 5.03 -2.57
C ASP A 33 -13.47 4.94 -2.37
N GLY A 34 -13.00 5.03 -1.13
CA GLY A 34 -11.59 4.94 -0.79
C GLY A 34 -10.83 6.22 -1.14
N PRO A 35 -9.51 6.23 -0.94
CA PRO A 35 -8.69 7.40 -1.25
C PRO A 35 -8.39 7.55 -2.74
N TRP A 36 -8.72 6.57 -3.60
CA TRP A 36 -8.33 6.58 -5.02
C TRP A 36 -9.52 6.74 -5.98
N GLN A 37 -9.28 7.39 -7.12
CA GLN A 37 -10.33 7.61 -8.12
C GLN A 37 -10.74 6.35 -8.90
N ALA A 38 -9.95 5.28 -8.85
CA ALA A 38 -10.21 4.06 -9.59
C ALA A 38 -9.57 2.85 -8.89
N GLU A 39 -9.99 1.66 -9.28
CA GLU A 39 -9.20 0.45 -9.03
C GLU A 39 -8.09 0.37 -10.08
N PHE A 40 -6.91 -0.07 -9.68
CA PHE A 40 -5.75 -0.10 -10.57
C PHE A 40 -4.74 -1.16 -10.17
N ALA A 41 -3.95 -1.60 -11.15
CA ALA A 41 -2.94 -2.61 -10.96
C ALA A 41 -1.62 -2.02 -10.42
N GLY A 42 -0.91 -2.85 -9.66
CA GLY A 42 0.41 -2.52 -9.13
C GLY A 42 1.18 -3.76 -8.68
N THR A 43 2.32 -3.50 -8.05
CA THR A 43 3.25 -4.52 -7.57
C THR A 43 3.66 -4.22 -6.15
N ILE A 44 3.70 -5.25 -5.29
CA ILE A 44 4.32 -5.14 -3.97
C ILE A 44 5.79 -4.77 -4.14
N ASP A 45 6.19 -3.66 -3.53
CA ASP A 45 7.50 -3.05 -3.72
C ASP A 45 8.48 -3.45 -2.60
N ALA A 46 9.76 -3.59 -2.94
CA ALA A 46 10.80 -4.00 -2.00
C ALA A 46 11.35 -2.85 -1.11
N MET A 47 10.85 -1.62 -1.25
CA MET A 47 11.35 -0.45 -0.50
C MET A 47 11.25 -0.63 1.03
N GLY A 48 10.23 -1.34 1.50
CA GLY A 48 10.08 -1.70 2.91
C GLY A 48 9.22 -2.94 3.06
N ALA A 49 9.55 -3.77 4.05
CA ALA A 49 8.73 -4.89 4.46
C ALA A 49 7.34 -4.41 4.92
N PRO A 50 6.28 -5.22 4.72
CA PRO A 50 4.96 -4.89 5.21
C PRO A 50 4.96 -4.66 6.72
N GLU A 51 4.32 -3.58 7.16
CA GLU A 51 4.28 -3.17 8.56
C GLU A 51 2.89 -3.43 9.15
N PRO A 52 2.76 -3.74 10.45
CA PRO A 52 1.45 -3.77 11.11
C PRO A 52 0.70 -2.45 10.91
N ASN A 53 -0.59 -2.55 10.59
CA ASN A 53 -1.45 -1.38 10.51
C ASN A 53 -1.88 -0.97 11.93
N GLU A 54 -1.25 0.09 12.46
CA GLU A 54 -1.54 0.61 13.80
C GLU A 54 -2.75 1.56 13.84
N HIS A 55 -3.46 1.74 12.72
CA HIS A 55 -4.64 2.61 12.69
C HIS A 55 -5.77 2.05 13.57
N ALA A 56 -6.54 2.93 14.22
CA ALA A 56 -7.64 2.55 15.11
C ALA A 56 -8.78 1.75 14.43
N GLN A 57 -8.80 1.70 13.09
CA GLN A 57 -9.76 0.98 12.26
C GLN A 57 -9.12 -0.17 11.48
N ALA A 58 -7.88 -0.53 11.83
CA ALA A 58 -7.21 -1.67 11.28
C ALA A 58 -7.91 -2.97 11.71
N LEU A 59 -7.88 -3.98 10.86
CA LEU A 59 -8.27 -5.33 11.27
C LEU A 59 -7.11 -6.00 12.03
N ASP A 60 -7.43 -6.97 12.88
CA ASP A 60 -6.42 -7.73 13.61
C ASP A 60 -5.42 -8.39 12.64
N GLY A 61 -4.14 -8.09 12.83
CA GLY A 61 -3.06 -8.61 11.98
C GLY A 61 -2.98 -7.99 10.59
N GLU A 62 -3.73 -6.91 10.31
CA GLU A 62 -3.65 -6.21 9.03
C GLU A 62 -2.27 -5.60 8.81
N LEU A 63 -1.77 -5.73 7.58
CA LEU A 63 -0.48 -5.20 7.16
C LEU A 63 -0.67 -4.04 6.17
N LEU A 64 0.25 -3.09 6.20
CA LEU A 64 0.44 -2.04 5.21
C LEU A 64 1.51 -2.49 4.22
N TYR A 65 1.23 -2.39 2.92
CA TYR A 65 2.14 -2.77 1.86
C TYR A 65 2.54 -1.54 1.04
N TRP A 66 3.83 -1.39 0.76
CA TRP A 66 4.26 -0.49 -0.31
C TRP A 66 3.90 -1.10 -1.66
N VAL A 67 3.14 -0.35 -2.47
CA VAL A 67 2.73 -0.76 -3.81
C VAL A 67 3.24 0.26 -4.82
N THR A 68 4.01 -0.19 -5.79
CA THR A 68 4.34 0.60 -6.99
C THR A 68 3.22 0.42 -8.00
N PHE A 69 2.69 1.54 -8.51
CA PHE A 69 1.56 1.54 -9.44
C PHE A 69 2.07 1.36 -10.88
N ASP A 70 1.36 0.60 -11.69
CA ASP A 70 1.72 0.41 -13.09
C ASP A 70 1.58 1.71 -13.88
N THR A 71 0.52 2.46 -13.58
CA THR A 71 0.25 3.79 -14.11
C THR A 71 0.10 4.79 -12.96
N PRO A 72 0.58 6.04 -13.10
CA PRO A 72 0.41 7.06 -12.08
C PRO A 72 -1.08 7.34 -11.76
N GLN A 73 -1.43 7.47 -10.48
CA GLN A 73 -2.82 7.58 -10.02
C GLN A 73 -3.08 8.89 -9.29
N TYR A 74 -4.29 9.43 -9.45
CA TYR A 74 -4.79 10.54 -8.66
C TYR A 74 -5.63 10.01 -7.49
N ASP A 75 -5.55 10.70 -6.37
CA ASP A 75 -6.45 10.45 -5.24
C ASP A 75 -7.84 11.09 -5.47
N THR A 76 -8.80 10.82 -4.59
CA THR A 76 -10.17 11.35 -4.70
C THR A 76 -10.25 12.87 -4.53
N GLY A 77 -9.23 13.51 -3.95
CA GLY A 77 -9.09 14.97 -3.92
C GLY A 77 -8.56 15.56 -5.23
N GLY A 78 -8.01 14.72 -6.11
CA GLY A 78 -7.37 15.12 -7.36
C GLY A 78 -5.86 15.36 -7.22
N ASP A 79 -5.27 15.05 -6.07
CA ASP A 79 -3.83 15.18 -5.84
C ASP A 79 -3.06 14.02 -6.50
N GLY A 80 -1.81 14.28 -6.90
CA GLY A 80 -0.94 13.34 -7.59
C GLY A 80 -0.34 13.90 -8.90
N PRO A 81 -0.01 13.04 -9.89
CA PRO A 81 -0.25 11.61 -9.90
C PRO A 81 0.85 10.84 -9.14
N TYR A 82 0.42 10.04 -8.18
CA TYR A 82 1.28 9.19 -7.36
C TYR A 82 1.72 7.96 -8.15
N ARG A 83 2.95 7.50 -7.89
CA ARG A 83 3.50 6.26 -8.50
C ARG A 83 3.64 5.13 -7.49
N LYS A 84 3.44 5.43 -6.22
CA LYS A 84 3.63 4.51 -5.10
C LYS A 84 2.90 5.04 -3.87
N ALA A 85 2.35 4.14 -3.06
CA ALA A 85 1.83 4.46 -1.73
C ALA A 85 1.89 3.24 -0.81
N GLN A 86 1.68 3.47 0.50
CA GLN A 86 1.30 2.39 1.41
C GLN A 86 -0.20 2.14 1.30
N ILE A 87 -0.57 0.90 1.03
CA ILE A 87 -1.95 0.45 0.89
C ILE A 87 -2.22 -0.60 1.96
N TRP A 88 -3.40 -0.52 2.59
CA TRP A 88 -3.80 -1.50 3.59
C TRP A 88 -4.10 -2.83 2.90
N GLY A 89 -3.69 -3.94 3.52
CA GLY A 89 -3.78 -5.27 2.92
C GLY A 89 -5.18 -5.64 2.47
N ARG A 90 -6.24 -5.18 3.18
CA ARG A 90 -7.63 -5.45 2.79
C ARG A 90 -8.06 -4.80 1.46
N TYR A 91 -7.36 -3.75 1.02
CA TYR A 91 -7.61 -3.07 -0.26
C TYR A 91 -6.72 -3.59 -1.38
N LEU A 92 -6.09 -4.74 -1.18
CA LEU A 92 -5.28 -5.42 -2.19
C LEU A 92 -5.86 -6.79 -2.48
N ARG A 93 -5.89 -7.14 -3.76
CA ARG A 93 -6.22 -8.49 -4.22
C ARG A 93 -5.13 -9.00 -5.14
N THR A 94 -4.69 -10.23 -4.93
CA THR A 94 -3.80 -10.91 -5.87
C THR A 94 -4.63 -11.45 -7.03
N GLU A 95 -4.11 -11.34 -8.25
CA GLU A 95 -4.57 -12.18 -9.34
C GLU A 95 -3.97 -13.58 -9.10
N LEU A 96 -4.83 -14.59 -8.87
CA LEU A 96 -4.41 -15.98 -8.69
C LEU A 96 -3.95 -16.59 -10.03
#